data_AF-A0A833ZLE5-F1
#
_entry.id   AF-A0A833ZLE5-F1
#
_cell.length_a   1.000
_cell.length_b   1.000
_cell.length_c   1.000
_cell.angle_alpha   90.00
_cell.angle_beta   90.00
_cell.angle_gamma   90.00
#
_symmetry.space_group_name_H-M   'P 1'
#
loop_
_entity.id
_entity.type
_entity.pdbx_description
1 polymer ?
#
loop_
_entity_poly.entity_id
_entity_poly.type
_entity_poly.pdbx_seq_one_letter_code
_entity_poly.pdbx_strand_id
1 'polypeptide(L)'
;MWAGTNSGSVFAYALEVPAAVAGSEKRPEKVVEAVLGKEVQLMHRAPVVAIAVLDGRGRPLPEPYEASQDLAQAPDMQGGHAVLIASEEQFKVFTLPKVSAKTKFKLTAHEGCRVRKVALATFASVACEDYAETCLACLTNLGDVHVFSVPGLRPQVHYSCIRKEDISGIASCVFTRHGQGEAKVFWCKGPRWVPESSQAVSAEGVFQVGGTAPGQGWGGPGSVCMAENGSGAVV
;
A
#
# COMPACT_ATOMS: atom_id res chain seq x y z
N MET A 1 -14.98 11.37 -2.69
CA MET A 1 -13.82 11.51 -3.61
C MET A 1 -12.67 12.18 -2.89
N TRP A 2 -11.43 11.74 -3.13
CA TRP A 2 -10.22 12.34 -2.57
C TRP A 2 -9.33 12.88 -3.70
N ALA A 3 -8.70 14.02 -3.48
CA ALA A 3 -7.76 14.62 -4.43
C ALA A 3 -6.52 15.12 -3.69
N GLY A 4 -5.33 14.75 -4.17
CA GLY A 4 -4.05 15.24 -3.69
C GLY A 4 -3.42 16.22 -4.69
N THR A 5 -2.58 17.13 -4.20
CA THR A 5 -1.92 18.15 -5.03
C THR A 5 -0.41 18.15 -4.86
N ASN A 6 0.27 18.84 -5.77
CA ASN A 6 1.73 19.02 -5.73
C ASN A 6 2.20 19.90 -4.57
N SER A 7 1.32 20.71 -3.97
CA SER A 7 1.60 21.56 -2.80
C SER A 7 1.32 20.86 -1.46
N GLY A 8 1.07 19.55 -1.47
CA GLY A 8 0.75 18.79 -0.26
C GLY A 8 -0.62 19.08 0.32
N SER A 9 -1.55 19.64 -0.47
CA SER A 9 -2.95 19.85 -0.08
C SER A 9 -3.77 18.63 -0.50
N VAL A 10 -4.66 18.16 0.38
CA VAL A 10 -5.58 17.05 0.14
C VAL A 10 -7.02 17.50 0.37
N PHE A 11 -7.89 17.25 -0.59
CA PHE A 11 -9.31 17.61 -0.55
C PHE A 11 -10.17 16.36 -0.50
N ALA A 12 -11.15 16.34 0.39
CA ALA A 12 -12.15 15.30 0.51
C ALA A 12 -13.53 15.87 0.16
N TYR A 13 -14.13 15.35 -0.91
CA TYR A 13 -15.48 15.71 -1.36
C TYR A 13 -16.47 14.62 -0.98
N ALA A 14 -17.55 15.00 -0.30
CA ALA A 14 -18.73 14.16 -0.12
C ALA A 14 -19.51 14.14 -1.44
N LEU A 15 -19.84 12.94 -1.93
CA LEU A 15 -20.61 12.76 -3.15
C LEU A 15 -22.01 12.28 -2.78
N GLU A 16 -23.04 13.00 -3.20
CA GLU A 16 -24.43 12.53 -3.12
C GLU A 16 -24.75 11.78 -4.41
N VAL A 17 -24.70 10.45 -4.33
CA VAL A 17 -25.00 9.57 -5.46
C VAL A 17 -26.45 9.08 -5.33
N PRO A 18 -27.37 9.45 -6.24
CA PRO A 18 -28.75 8.97 -6.21
C PRO A 18 -28.80 7.43 -6.32
N ALA A 19 -29.56 6.80 -5.43
CA ALA A 19 -29.79 5.36 -5.51
C ALA A 19 -30.62 5.02 -6.76
N ALA A 20 -30.24 3.97 -7.47
CA ALA A 20 -31.11 3.40 -8.51
C ALA A 20 -32.40 2.88 -7.85
N VAL A 21 -33.56 3.14 -8.48
CA VAL A 21 -34.83 2.61 -8.00
C VAL A 21 -34.84 1.10 -8.24
N ALA A 22 -35.17 0.31 -7.21
CA ALA A 22 -35.19 -1.15 -7.31
C ALA A 22 -36.09 -1.60 -8.50
N GLY A 23 -35.53 -2.42 -9.39
CA GLY A 23 -36.20 -2.91 -10.61
C GLY A 23 -36.02 -2.04 -11.86
N SER A 24 -35.26 -0.95 -11.78
CA SER A 24 -34.94 -0.07 -12.92
C SER A 24 -33.43 0.01 -13.13
N GLU A 25 -32.94 -0.43 -14.29
CA GLU A 25 -31.54 -0.24 -14.71
C GLU A 25 -31.23 1.22 -15.12
N LYS A 26 -32.25 2.08 -15.20
CA LYS A 26 -32.07 3.49 -15.56
C LYS A 26 -31.55 4.28 -14.37
N ARG A 27 -30.45 4.99 -14.58
CA ARG A 27 -29.93 5.99 -13.65
C ARG A 27 -31.01 7.05 -13.39
N PRO A 28 -31.25 7.46 -12.13
CA PRO A 28 -32.16 8.57 -11.84
C PRO A 28 -31.72 9.84 -12.55
N GLU A 29 -32.66 10.67 -13.01
CA GLU A 29 -32.35 11.98 -13.61
C GLU A 29 -31.71 12.97 -12.62
N LYS A 30 -31.80 12.69 -11.31
CA LYS A 30 -31.19 13.52 -10.26
C LYS A 30 -29.67 13.64 -10.51
N VAL A 31 -29.19 14.87 -10.51
CA VAL A 31 -27.77 15.20 -10.69
C VAL A 31 -26.97 14.71 -9.48
N VAL A 32 -25.73 14.25 -9.71
CA VAL A 32 -24.79 13.91 -8.64
C VAL A 32 -24.18 15.21 -8.13
N GLU A 33 -24.27 15.44 -6.82
CA GLU A 33 -23.69 16.61 -6.17
C GLU A 33 -22.37 16.24 -5.49
N ALA A 34 -21.42 17.18 -5.51
CA ALA A 34 -20.14 17.05 -4.85
C ALA A 34 -19.90 18.27 -3.94
N VAL A 35 -19.79 18.03 -2.64
CA VAL A 35 -19.59 19.07 -1.62
C VAL A 35 -18.23 18.89 -0.97
N LEU A 36 -17.43 19.96 -0.90
CA LEU A 36 -16.15 19.92 -0.19
C LEU A 36 -16.39 19.70 1.30
N GLY A 37 -15.96 18.56 1.83
CA GLY A 37 -16.13 18.19 3.23
C GLY A 37 -14.90 18.48 4.09
N LYS A 38 -13.69 18.27 3.55
CA LYS A 38 -12.44 18.50 4.29
C LYS A 38 -11.32 18.96 3.37
N GLU A 39 -10.51 19.87 3.90
CA GLU A 39 -9.18 20.19 3.38
C GLU A 39 -8.12 19.84 4.42
N VAL A 40 -7.06 19.16 3.99
CA VAL A 40 -5.90 18.81 4.81
C VAL A 40 -4.66 19.36 4.13
N GLN A 41 -4.00 20.32 4.78
CA GLN A 41 -2.70 20.81 4.33
C GLN A 41 -1.59 20.05 5.06
N LEU A 42 -0.77 19.31 4.31
CA LEU A 42 0.43 18.69 4.85
C LEU A 42 1.45 19.78 5.20
N MET A 43 1.98 19.74 6.42
CA MET A 43 2.94 20.75 6.91
C MET A 43 4.23 20.84 6.09
N HIS A 44 4.69 19.72 5.50
CA HIS A 44 5.91 19.70 4.68
C HIS A 44 5.65 20.08 3.21
N ARG A 45 4.37 20.22 2.80
CA ARG A 45 3.97 20.67 1.45
C ARG A 45 4.52 19.87 0.27
N ALA A 46 5.01 18.65 0.50
CA ALA A 46 5.50 17.78 -0.56
C ALA A 46 4.33 17.24 -1.41
N PRO A 47 4.55 16.95 -2.71
CA PRO A 47 3.52 16.41 -3.59
C PRO A 47 2.89 15.14 -3.03
N VAL A 48 1.57 15.06 -3.10
CA VAL A 48 0.81 13.86 -2.72
C VAL A 48 0.91 12.85 -3.87
N VAL A 49 1.42 11.66 -3.57
CA VAL A 49 1.62 10.57 -4.53
C VAL A 49 0.42 9.63 -4.55
N ALA A 50 -0.14 9.32 -3.38
CA ALA A 50 -1.34 8.48 -3.29
C ALA A 50 -2.16 8.76 -2.04
N ILE A 51 -3.44 8.42 -2.12
CA ILE A 51 -4.40 8.47 -1.01
C ILE A 51 -5.15 7.14 -1.02
N ALA A 52 -5.23 6.48 0.13
CA ALA A 52 -5.99 5.25 0.28
C ALA A 52 -6.79 5.27 1.59
N VAL A 53 -8.02 4.78 1.56
CA VAL A 53 -8.85 4.61 2.75
C VAL A 53 -8.71 3.18 3.24
N LEU A 54 -8.55 3.05 4.55
CA LEU A 54 -8.39 1.79 5.27
C LEU A 54 -9.63 1.52 6.12
N ASP A 55 -10.15 0.29 6.07
CA ASP A 55 -11.27 -0.19 6.87
C ASP A 55 -10.89 -0.35 8.36
N GLY A 56 -11.83 -0.84 9.17
CA GLY A 56 -11.63 -1.08 10.60
C GLY A 56 -10.49 -2.05 10.95
N ARG A 57 -10.09 -2.91 10.00
CA ARG A 57 -8.97 -3.86 10.13
C ARG A 57 -7.66 -3.32 9.54
N GLY A 58 -7.66 -2.11 8.99
CA GLY A 58 -6.49 -1.52 8.35
C GLY A 58 -6.24 -2.00 6.91
N ARG A 59 -7.22 -2.66 6.28
CA ARG A 59 -7.15 -3.10 4.88
C ARG A 59 -7.68 -1.99 3.96
N PRO A 60 -7.16 -1.83 2.73
CA PRO A 60 -7.74 -0.90 1.76
C PRO A 60 -9.21 -1.23 1.51
N LEU A 61 -10.01 -0.20 1.23
CA LEU A 61 -11.35 -0.42 0.67
C LEU A 61 -11.25 -1.21 -0.65
N PRO A 62 -12.20 -2.11 -0.92
CA PRO A 62 -12.21 -2.91 -2.13
C PRO A 62 -12.40 -2.05 -3.38
N GLU A 63 -12.02 -2.60 -4.53
CA GLU A 63 -12.24 -1.93 -5.81
C GLU A 63 -13.74 -1.74 -6.09
N PRO A 64 -14.12 -0.75 -6.92
CA PRO A 64 -15.51 -0.55 -7.29
C PRO A 64 -16.17 -1.85 -7.77
N TYR A 65 -17.35 -2.15 -7.23
CA TYR A 65 -18.15 -3.36 -7.50
C TYR A 65 -17.61 -4.69 -6.95
N GLU A 66 -16.38 -4.77 -6.45
CA GLU A 66 -15.80 -6.02 -5.92
C GLU A 66 -16.65 -6.57 -4.76
N ALA A 67 -17.04 -5.72 -3.80
CA ALA A 67 -17.91 -6.11 -2.69
C ALA A 67 -19.34 -6.49 -3.10
N SER A 68 -19.81 -6.07 -4.28
CA SER A 68 -21.12 -6.46 -4.81
C SER A 68 -21.11 -7.81 -5.49
N GLN A 69 -19.94 -8.23 -5.98
CA GLN A 69 -19.71 -9.53 -6.61
C GLN A 69 -19.35 -10.59 -5.56
N ASP A 70 -18.57 -10.22 -4.55
CA ASP A 70 -18.21 -11.05 -3.41
C ASP A 70 -18.40 -10.29 -2.09
N LEU A 71 -19.46 -10.65 -1.36
CA LEU A 71 -19.78 -10.06 -0.06
C LEU A 71 -18.68 -10.31 0.99
N ALA A 72 -17.82 -11.32 0.81
CA ALA A 72 -16.68 -11.54 1.70
C ALA A 72 -15.62 -10.43 1.60
N GLN A 73 -15.58 -9.69 0.48
CA GLN A 73 -14.72 -8.52 0.29
C GLN A 73 -15.30 -7.23 0.87
N ALA A 74 -16.47 -7.29 1.53
CA ALA A 74 -17.06 -6.11 2.13
C ALA A 74 -16.11 -5.48 3.17
N PRO A 75 -15.96 -4.15 3.18
CA PRO A 75 -15.10 -3.47 4.12
C PRO A 75 -15.64 -3.60 5.54
N ASP A 76 -14.76 -3.69 6.53
CA ASP A 76 -15.17 -3.67 7.93
C ASP A 76 -15.64 -2.27 8.33
N MET A 77 -16.96 -2.11 8.52
CA MET A 77 -17.60 -0.86 8.92
C MET A 77 -17.75 -0.70 10.44
N GLN A 78 -17.40 -1.72 11.25
CA GLN A 78 -17.55 -1.67 12.71
C GLN A 78 -16.37 -0.94 13.37
N GLY A 79 -15.15 -1.11 12.84
CA GLY A 79 -13.96 -0.43 13.32
C GLY A 79 -13.80 1.01 12.81
N GLY A 80 -12.94 1.78 13.46
CA GLY A 80 -12.62 3.14 13.04
C GLY A 80 -11.76 3.16 11.78
N HIS A 81 -12.32 3.68 10.69
CA HIS A 81 -11.61 3.82 9.41
C HIS A 81 -10.47 4.83 9.51
N ALA A 82 -9.52 4.72 8.59
CA ALA A 82 -8.40 5.65 8.48
C ALA A 82 -8.13 6.03 7.02
N VAL A 83 -7.44 7.13 6.80
CA VAL A 83 -6.91 7.51 5.49
C VAL A 83 -5.40 7.57 5.56
N LEU A 84 -4.76 6.80 4.67
CA LEU A 84 -3.33 6.86 4.38
C LEU A 84 -3.10 7.90 3.29
N ILE A 85 -2.25 8.88 3.57
CA ILE A 85 -1.76 9.87 2.61
C ILE A 85 -0.26 9.64 2.46
N ALA A 86 0.15 9.28 1.24
CA ALA A 86 1.54 9.14 0.85
C ALA A 86 1.95 10.37 0.03
N SER A 87 3.01 11.03 0.46
CA SER A 87 3.65 12.12 -0.27
C SER A 87 5.06 11.72 -0.69
N GLU A 88 5.74 12.55 -1.49
CA GLU A 88 7.15 12.30 -1.83
C GLU A 88 8.07 12.17 -0.61
N GLU A 89 7.73 12.78 0.53
CA GLU A 89 8.64 12.86 1.69
C GLU A 89 8.16 12.07 2.92
N GLN A 90 6.85 11.91 3.08
CA GLN A 90 6.25 11.35 4.29
C GLN A 90 5.03 10.49 3.97
N PHE A 91 4.84 9.46 4.79
CA PHE A 91 3.58 8.73 4.91
C PHE A 91 2.85 9.18 6.17
N LYS A 92 1.55 9.42 6.08
CA LYS A 92 0.72 9.78 7.24
C LYS A 92 -0.60 9.03 7.21
N VAL A 93 -0.99 8.50 8.37
CA VAL A 93 -2.30 7.92 8.60
C VAL A 93 -3.10 8.87 9.48
N PHE A 94 -4.33 9.16 9.06
CA PHE A 94 -5.30 9.96 9.83
C PHE A 94 -6.53 9.11 10.14
N THR A 95 -7.11 9.25 11.32
CA THR A 95 -8.38 8.57 11.65
C THR A 95 -9.56 9.31 11.05
N LEU A 96 -10.54 8.58 10.52
CA LEU A 96 -11.80 9.12 10.02
C LEU A 96 -12.90 9.00 11.11
N PRO A 97 -13.94 9.87 11.08
CA PRO A 97 -14.15 10.97 10.14
C PRO A 97 -13.42 12.28 10.53
N LYS A 98 -12.82 12.36 11.72
CA LYS A 98 -12.24 13.60 12.26
C LYS A 98 -11.01 14.10 11.49
N VAL A 99 -10.34 13.20 10.78
CA VAL A 99 -9.06 13.42 10.08
C VAL A 99 -7.96 13.86 11.05
N SER A 100 -7.93 13.24 12.24
CA SER A 100 -6.87 13.47 13.23
C SER A 100 -5.66 12.58 12.93
N ALA A 101 -4.45 13.15 13.02
CA ALA A 101 -3.22 12.42 12.77
C ALA A 101 -3.07 11.25 13.75
N LYS A 102 -2.79 10.05 13.22
CA LYS A 102 -2.57 8.82 13.99
C LYS A 102 -1.10 8.46 14.03
N THR A 103 -0.51 8.26 12.85
CA THR A 103 0.88 7.81 12.70
C THR A 103 1.51 8.49 11.50
N LYS A 104 2.84 8.71 11.56
CA LYS A 104 3.61 9.24 10.43
C LYS A 104 4.97 8.59 10.33
N PHE A 105 5.46 8.44 9.11
CA PHE A 105 6.84 8.07 8.82
C PHE A 105 7.46 9.11 7.89
N LYS A 106 8.65 9.61 8.22
CA LYS A 106 9.34 10.66 7.46
C LYS A 106 10.43 10.06 6.57
N LEU A 107 10.05 9.49 5.44
CA LEU A 107 10.96 8.76 4.54
C LEU A 107 12.22 9.57 4.20
N THR A 108 12.08 10.79 3.70
CA THR A 108 13.25 11.59 3.29
C THR A 108 14.16 11.95 4.46
N ALA A 109 13.62 12.10 5.66
CA ALA A 109 14.43 12.40 6.84
C ALA A 109 15.20 11.17 7.35
N HIS A 110 14.66 9.97 7.18
CA HIS A 110 15.29 8.72 7.61
C HIS A 110 16.25 8.16 6.55
N GLU A 111 15.83 8.16 5.29
CA GLU A 111 16.50 7.42 4.20
C GLU A 111 17.13 8.33 3.14
N GLY A 112 16.90 9.65 3.19
CA GLY A 112 17.41 10.59 2.18
C GLY A 112 16.80 10.44 0.78
N CYS A 113 15.79 9.58 0.63
CA CYS A 113 15.12 9.30 -0.63
C CYS A 113 13.69 9.90 -0.68
N ARG A 114 13.11 9.93 -1.87
CA ARG A 114 11.76 10.42 -2.16
C ARG A 114 10.92 9.33 -2.79
N VAL A 115 9.65 9.31 -2.44
CA VAL A 115 8.65 8.38 -3.00
C VAL A 115 8.40 8.72 -4.47
N ARG A 116 8.37 7.70 -5.33
CA ARG A 116 7.94 7.80 -6.74
C ARG A 116 6.61 7.12 -6.98
N LYS A 117 6.43 5.92 -6.42
CA LYS A 117 5.20 5.14 -6.54
C LYS A 117 4.94 4.40 -5.25
N VAL A 118 3.66 4.20 -4.94
CA VAL A 118 3.24 3.37 -3.82
C VAL A 118 2.10 2.47 -4.22
N ALA A 119 1.95 1.36 -3.53
CA ALA A 119 0.77 0.52 -3.60
C ALA A 119 0.52 -0.13 -2.23
N LEU A 120 -0.75 -0.35 -1.91
CA LEU A 120 -1.13 -1.28 -0.86
C LEU A 120 -1.16 -2.67 -1.47
N ALA A 121 -0.38 -3.57 -0.89
CA ALA A 121 -0.26 -4.94 -1.36
C ALA A 121 -0.50 -5.91 -0.20
N THR A 122 -1.21 -6.99 -0.49
CA THR A 122 -1.47 -8.08 0.45
C THR A 122 -0.42 -9.16 0.26
N PHE A 123 0.27 -9.48 1.35
CA PHE A 123 1.32 -10.48 1.42
C PHE A 123 0.80 -11.67 2.24
N ALA A 124 0.65 -12.82 1.59
CA ALA A 124 0.34 -14.08 2.28
C ALA A 124 1.59 -14.62 2.98
N SER A 125 1.39 -15.35 4.08
CA SER A 125 2.47 -16.00 4.82
C SER A 125 2.81 -17.37 4.25
N VAL A 126 4.10 -17.72 4.25
CA VAL A 126 4.55 -19.09 3.96
C VAL A 126 4.33 -20.04 5.13
N ALA A 127 4.33 -19.50 6.36
CA ALA A 127 4.31 -20.32 7.56
C ALA A 127 2.88 -20.67 8.00
N CYS A 128 1.88 -19.94 7.50
CA CYS A 128 0.49 -20.14 7.83
C CYS A 128 -0.36 -19.77 6.62
N GLU A 129 -1.01 -20.77 6.01
CA GLU A 129 -1.77 -20.62 4.76
C GLU A 129 -2.92 -19.61 4.88
N ASP A 130 -3.51 -19.46 6.08
CA ASP A 130 -4.65 -18.57 6.32
C ASP A 130 -4.24 -17.17 6.79
N TYR A 131 -2.95 -16.86 6.82
CA TYR A 131 -2.46 -15.57 7.29
C TYR A 131 -1.96 -14.69 6.14
N ALA A 132 -2.51 -13.48 6.07
CA ALA A 132 -2.05 -12.46 5.13
C ALA A 132 -2.09 -11.07 5.77
N GLU A 133 -1.11 -10.24 5.41
CA GLU A 133 -1.02 -8.86 5.87
C GLU A 133 -1.04 -7.88 4.71
N THR A 134 -1.69 -6.74 4.91
CA THR A 134 -1.60 -5.64 3.94
C THR A 134 -0.50 -4.67 4.37
N CYS A 135 0.43 -4.42 3.46
CA CYS A 135 1.55 -3.52 3.66
C CYS A 135 1.58 -2.44 2.56
N LEU A 136 2.30 -1.36 2.83
CA LEU A 136 2.58 -0.30 1.86
C LEU A 136 3.92 -0.59 1.19
N ALA A 137 3.90 -0.92 -0.10
CA ALA A 137 5.09 -0.95 -0.94
C ALA A 137 5.37 0.46 -1.49
N CYS A 138 6.64 0.86 -1.48
CA CYS A 138 7.07 2.19 -1.93
C CYS A 138 8.32 2.06 -2.79
N LEU A 139 8.23 2.46 -4.06
CA LEU A 139 9.39 2.67 -4.93
C LEU A 139 9.90 4.10 -4.77
N THR A 140 11.21 4.25 -4.64
CA THR A 140 11.86 5.55 -4.42
C THR A 140 12.53 6.09 -5.68
N ASN A 141 12.97 7.35 -5.63
CA ASN A 141 13.73 7.99 -6.69
C ASN A 141 15.16 7.41 -6.86
N LEU A 142 15.64 6.64 -5.89
CA LEU A 142 16.91 5.93 -5.99
C LEU A 142 16.75 4.53 -6.61
N GLY A 143 15.50 4.12 -6.89
CA GLY A 143 15.17 2.81 -7.44
C GLY A 143 15.10 1.70 -6.38
N ASP A 144 15.14 2.06 -5.11
CA ASP A 144 14.91 1.15 -3.99
C ASP A 144 13.42 0.97 -3.71
N VAL A 145 13.04 -0.23 -3.27
CA VAL A 145 11.71 -0.58 -2.79
C VAL A 145 11.75 -0.77 -1.28
N HIS A 146 10.89 -0.04 -0.57
CA HIS A 146 10.65 -0.21 0.86
C HIS A 146 9.25 -0.79 1.09
N VAL A 147 9.11 -1.62 2.12
CA VAL A 147 7.80 -2.12 2.59
C VAL A 147 7.56 -1.65 4.02
N PHE A 148 6.37 -1.11 4.27
CA PHE A 148 5.95 -0.64 5.59
C PHE A 148 4.68 -1.37 6.02
N SER A 149 4.59 -1.73 7.31
CA SER A 149 3.34 -2.23 7.87
C SER A 149 2.25 -1.15 7.86
N VAL A 150 1.00 -1.55 7.70
CA VAL A 150 -0.17 -0.65 7.71
C VAL A 150 -1.12 -1.15 8.81
N PRO A 151 -1.75 -0.26 9.61
CA PRO A 151 -1.66 1.21 9.59
C PRO A 151 -0.47 1.77 10.39
N GLY A 152 0.44 0.91 10.89
CA GLY A 152 1.51 1.29 11.81
C GLY A 152 2.67 2.08 11.19
N LEU A 153 2.81 2.07 9.87
CA LEU A 153 3.91 2.68 9.12
C LEU A 153 5.31 2.30 9.64
N ARG A 154 5.47 1.07 10.15
CA ARG A 154 6.80 0.58 10.58
C ARG A 154 7.54 -0.01 9.39
N PRO A 155 8.77 0.43 9.09
CA PRO A 155 9.60 -0.22 8.07
C PRO A 155 9.70 -1.73 8.36
N GLN A 156 9.54 -2.54 7.31
CA GLN A 156 9.69 -4.01 7.39
C GLN A 156 10.98 -4.43 6.69
N VAL A 157 11.14 -3.99 5.44
CA VAL A 157 12.28 -4.35 4.58
C VAL A 157 12.64 -3.21 3.64
N HIS A 158 13.83 -3.35 3.03
CA HIS A 158 14.36 -2.49 2.00
C HIS A 158 15.15 -3.34 0.99
N TYR A 159 14.93 -3.08 -0.29
CA TYR A 159 15.61 -3.74 -1.39
C TYR A 159 16.05 -2.74 -2.45
N SER A 160 17.29 -2.84 -2.93
CA SER A 160 17.72 -2.12 -4.12
C SER A 160 17.30 -2.90 -5.38
N CYS A 161 16.50 -2.26 -6.25
CA CYS A 161 15.80 -2.97 -7.32
C CYS A 161 16.15 -2.42 -8.71
N ILE A 162 16.07 -1.09 -8.86
CA ILE A 162 16.30 -0.39 -10.11
C ILE A 162 17.49 0.55 -9.87
N ARG A 163 18.40 0.66 -10.84
CA ARG A 163 19.50 1.62 -10.71
C ARG A 163 18.93 3.05 -10.71
N LYS A 164 19.45 3.93 -9.84
CA LYS A 164 18.98 5.32 -9.75
C LYS A 164 19.07 6.10 -11.06
N GLU A 165 19.99 5.71 -11.95
CA GLU A 165 20.16 6.32 -13.28
C GLU A 165 19.10 5.85 -14.28
N ASP A 166 18.44 4.72 -14.03
CA ASP A 166 17.38 4.18 -14.88
C ASP A 166 16.03 4.83 -14.58
N ILE A 167 15.92 6.10 -14.97
CA ILE A 167 14.71 6.91 -14.80
C ILE A 167 13.51 6.25 -15.50
N SER A 168 13.74 5.59 -16.64
CA SER A 168 12.69 4.91 -17.40
C SER A 168 12.17 3.67 -16.66
N GLY A 169 13.06 2.88 -16.05
CA GLY A 169 12.71 1.75 -15.20
C GLY A 169 11.88 2.20 -14.00
N ILE A 170 12.32 3.24 -13.29
CA ILE A 170 11.61 3.79 -12.13
C ILE A 170 10.21 4.32 -12.54
N ALA A 171 10.14 5.05 -13.66
CA ALA A 171 8.89 5.62 -14.16
C ALA A 171 7.92 4.56 -14.70
N SER A 172 8.41 3.42 -15.19
CA SER A 172 7.55 2.35 -15.74
C SER A 172 7.13 1.30 -14.71
N CYS A 173 7.78 1.23 -13.55
CA CYS A 173 7.48 0.21 -12.54
C CYS A 173 6.02 0.25 -12.04
N VAL A 174 5.33 -0.87 -11.96
CA VAL A 174 3.98 -1.00 -11.41
C VAL A 174 3.99 -2.07 -10.32
N PHE A 175 3.25 -1.85 -9.23
CA PHE A 175 3.03 -2.86 -8.20
C PHE A 175 1.68 -3.55 -8.43
N THR A 176 1.61 -4.85 -8.15
CA THR A 176 0.37 -5.62 -8.12
C THR A 176 -0.22 -5.65 -6.71
N ARG A 177 -1.51 -5.96 -6.59
CA ARG A 177 -2.20 -6.09 -5.29
C ARG A 177 -1.64 -7.22 -4.41
N HIS A 178 -0.89 -8.15 -4.99
CA HIS A 178 -0.32 -9.32 -4.30
C HIS A 178 1.18 -9.16 -4.02
N GLY A 179 1.72 -7.94 -4.11
CA GLY A 179 3.09 -7.64 -3.74
C GLY A 179 4.13 -7.95 -4.80
N GLN A 180 3.70 -8.28 -6.03
CA GLN A 180 4.62 -8.34 -7.17
C GLN A 180 4.81 -6.94 -7.75
N GLY A 181 5.81 -6.76 -8.60
CA GLY A 181 5.90 -5.59 -9.44
C GLY A 181 6.65 -5.86 -10.73
N GLU A 182 6.30 -5.09 -11.74
CA GLU A 182 6.77 -5.21 -13.10
C GLU A 182 7.36 -3.87 -13.54
N ALA A 183 8.60 -3.88 -14.00
CA ALA A 183 9.21 -2.78 -14.75
C ALA A 183 9.73 -3.38 -16.06
N LYS A 184 9.94 -2.55 -17.11
CA LYS A 184 10.46 -2.98 -18.44
C LYS A 184 11.84 -3.69 -18.44
N VAL A 185 12.36 -4.00 -17.26
CA VAL A 185 13.69 -4.58 -17.03
C VAL A 185 13.66 -5.62 -15.90
N PHE A 186 12.66 -5.60 -14.99
CA PHE A 186 12.65 -6.43 -13.78
C PHE A 186 11.24 -6.88 -13.36
N TRP A 187 11.17 -8.10 -12.82
CA TRP A 187 9.98 -8.76 -12.26
C TRP A 187 10.20 -9.13 -10.79
N CYS A 188 9.18 -8.97 -9.95
CA CYS A 188 9.21 -9.41 -8.56
C CYS A 188 8.69 -10.85 -8.44
N LYS A 189 9.58 -11.79 -8.08
CA LYS A 189 9.20 -13.16 -7.70
C LYS A 189 9.46 -13.31 -6.21
N GLY A 190 8.47 -12.92 -5.42
CA GLY A 190 8.56 -12.91 -3.96
C GLY A 190 9.41 -11.84 -3.35
N PRO A 191 10.25 -12.12 -2.34
CA PRO A 191 11.09 -11.08 -1.73
C PRO A 191 12.25 -10.66 -2.64
N ARG A 192 12.37 -11.21 -3.86
CA ARG A 192 13.49 -11.00 -4.77
C ARG A 192 13.05 -10.43 -6.12
N TRP A 193 13.73 -9.38 -6.56
CA TRP A 193 13.57 -8.78 -7.89
C TRP A 193 14.55 -9.43 -8.88
N VAL A 194 14.05 -9.80 -10.06
CA VAL A 194 14.76 -10.61 -11.06
C VAL A 194 14.71 -9.91 -12.43
N PRO A 195 15.83 -9.82 -13.19
CA PRO A 195 15.83 -9.20 -14.51
C PRO A 195 15.08 -10.03 -15.57
N GLU A 196 14.44 -9.33 -16.52
CA GLU A 196 13.53 -9.87 -17.54
C GLU A 196 14.17 -10.90 -18.50
N SER A 197 15.50 -10.92 -18.65
CA SER A 197 16.21 -11.91 -19.49
C SER A 197 16.20 -13.34 -18.91
N SER A 198 15.60 -13.55 -17.74
CA SER A 198 15.51 -14.85 -17.07
C SER A 198 14.15 -15.48 -17.38
N GLN A 199 14.02 -16.17 -18.51
CA GLN A 199 12.80 -16.94 -18.81
C GLN A 199 12.50 -17.95 -17.69
N ALA A 200 11.43 -17.74 -16.92
CA ALA A 200 10.67 -18.81 -16.26
C ALA A 200 9.34 -18.28 -15.68
N VAL A 201 8.25 -18.79 -16.22
CA VAL A 201 6.93 -18.83 -15.59
C VAL A 201 7.02 -19.70 -14.33
N SER A 202 7.09 -19.09 -13.16
CA SER A 202 6.40 -19.59 -11.96
C SER A 202 6.30 -18.48 -10.92
N ALA A 203 5.06 -18.10 -10.61
CA ALA A 203 4.72 -17.17 -9.56
C ALA A 203 4.96 -17.87 -8.23
N GLU A 204 5.87 -17.34 -7.43
CA GLU A 204 5.85 -17.49 -5.98
C GLU A 204 7.05 -16.74 -5.44
N GLY A 205 6.77 -15.72 -4.65
CA GLY A 205 7.48 -15.76 -3.41
C GLY A 205 6.87 -14.81 -2.40
N VAL A 206 7.44 -14.87 -1.22
CA VAL A 206 6.66 -14.76 -0.01
C VAL A 206 7.33 -13.84 0.99
N PHE A 207 6.51 -13.09 1.70
CA PHE A 207 6.92 -12.22 2.78
C PHE A 207 6.79 -12.96 4.12
N GLN A 208 7.84 -12.94 4.94
CA GLN A 208 7.77 -13.42 6.31
C GLN A 208 7.64 -12.20 7.22
N VAL A 209 6.42 -11.91 7.69
CA VAL A 209 6.22 -10.95 8.77
C VAL A 209 6.48 -11.69 10.08
N GLY A 210 7.46 -11.23 10.85
CA GLY A 210 7.77 -11.78 12.17
C GLY A 210 6.61 -11.52 13.14
N GLY A 211 5.69 -12.48 13.23
CA GLY A 211 4.65 -12.49 14.26
C GLY A 211 5.28 -12.86 15.60
N THR A 212 5.30 -11.93 16.56
CA THR A 212 5.40 -12.32 17.97
C THR A 212 4.08 -13.01 18.35
N ALA A 213 4.18 -14.26 18.80
CA ALA A 213 3.05 -15.03 19.32
C ALA A 213 2.26 -14.23 20.39
N PRO A 214 0.94 -14.44 20.52
CA PRO A 214 0.15 -13.75 21.53
C PRO A 214 0.57 -14.26 22.92
N GLY A 215 1.30 -13.42 23.68
CA GLY A 215 1.56 -13.70 25.10
C GLY A 215 2.97 -13.45 25.64
N GLN A 216 3.93 -12.89 24.89
CA GLN A 216 5.23 -12.54 25.48
C GLN A 216 5.51 -11.04 25.50
N GLY A 217 5.86 -10.56 26.68
CA GLY A 217 6.07 -9.17 27.03
C GLY A 217 7.23 -8.51 26.29
N TRP A 218 7.16 -7.18 26.24
CA TRP A 218 8.08 -6.30 25.56
C TRP A 218 9.50 -6.40 26.12
N GLY A 219 10.48 -6.74 25.28
CA GLY A 219 11.89 -6.68 25.64
C GLY A 219 12.83 -6.90 24.45
N GLY A 220 13.39 -5.81 23.93
CA GLY A 220 14.65 -5.83 23.16
C GLY A 220 14.55 -6.01 21.62
N PRO A 221 15.56 -5.55 20.87
CA PRO A 221 15.54 -5.50 19.41
C PRO A 221 15.77 -6.88 18.81
N GLY A 222 14.71 -7.52 18.32
CA GLY A 222 14.77 -8.83 17.66
C GLY A 222 15.38 -8.72 16.27
N SER A 223 16.54 -9.36 16.11
CA SER A 223 17.27 -9.60 14.87
C SER A 223 16.44 -10.38 13.84
N VAL A 224 16.55 -9.97 12.58
CA VAL A 224 16.04 -10.69 11.40
C VAL A 224 16.87 -11.96 11.20
N CYS A 225 16.24 -13.13 11.30
CA CYS A 225 16.87 -14.42 10.97
C CYS A 225 16.60 -14.76 9.51
N MET A 226 17.65 -14.94 8.72
CA MET A 226 17.58 -15.57 7.40
C MET A 226 17.39 -17.08 7.57
N ALA A 227 16.39 -17.67 6.94
CA ALA A 227 16.39 -19.08 6.62
C ALA A 227 16.70 -19.21 5.11
N GLU A 228 17.95 -19.49 4.78
CA GLU A 228 18.30 -20.03 3.48
C GLU A 228 17.72 -21.44 3.40
N ASN A 229 16.64 -21.63 2.62
CA ASN A 229 16.34 -22.96 2.12
C ASN A 229 17.33 -23.25 0.99
N GLY A 230 18.48 -23.80 1.38
CA GLY A 230 19.39 -24.46 0.47
C GLY A 230 18.69 -25.68 -0.13
N SER A 231 18.27 -25.59 -1.40
CA SER A 231 18.20 -26.76 -2.25
C SER A 231 19.54 -26.87 -2.96
N GLY A 232 20.43 -27.68 -2.39
CA GLY A 232 21.59 -28.17 -3.10
C GLY A 232 21.16 -28.93 -4.35
N ALA A 233 21.73 -28.56 -5.48
CA ALA A 233 21.92 -29.46 -6.60
C ALA A 233 23.44 -29.53 -6.83
N VAL A 234 24.09 -30.42 -6.09
CA VAL A 234 25.25 -31.13 -6.63
C VAL A 234 24.69 -32.44 -7.15
N VAL A 235 25.14 -32.85 -8.34
CA VAL A 235 24.81 -34.11 -9.02
C VAL A 235 24.55 -35.26 -8.06
#